data_AF-A0A844YLK8-F1
#
_entry.id   AF-A0A844YLK8-F1
#
_cell.length_a   1.000
_cell.length_b   1.000
_cell.length_c   1.000
_cell.angle_alpha   90.00
_cell.angle_beta   90.00
_cell.angle_gamma   90.00
#
_symmetry.space_group_name_H-M   'P 1'
#
loop_
_entity.id
_entity.type
_entity.pdbx_description
1 polymer ?
#
loop_
_entity_poly.entity_id
_entity_poly.type
_entity_poly.pdbx_seq_one_letter_code
_entity_poly.pdbx_strand_id
1 'polypeptide(L)'
;MNSPRTTLYRDKQNAKLMGVCSGIADYTGVNAIWIRLGMIGLTFMSGGMTIPFYFIAGLLLNKKPAHLYVDNEEQKYWQRVRQSPQRTAREIRGRMRDIDRRLADVETYYVTSNPRLNAEIERLR
;
A
#
# COMPACT_ATOMS: atom_id res chain seq x y z
N MET A 1 -13.16 8.02 5.72
CA MET A 1 -13.33 6.68 5.09
C MET A 1 -12.04 5.90 5.30
N ASN A 2 -12.01 4.97 6.26
CA ASN A 2 -10.86 4.08 6.46
C ASN A 2 -10.99 2.90 5.50
N SER A 3 -10.06 2.76 4.56
CA SER A 3 -10.02 1.57 3.70
C SER A 3 -9.60 0.37 4.56
N PRO A 4 -10.14 -0.85 4.31
CA PRO A 4 -9.65 -2.05 4.97
C PRO A 4 -8.14 -2.17 4.87
N ARG A 5 -7.54 -1.72 3.75
CA ARG A 5 -6.10 -1.70 3.51
C ARG A 5 -5.39 -0.47 4.11
N THR A 6 -5.98 0.28 5.03
CA THR A 6 -5.28 1.35 5.77
C THR A 6 -5.48 1.25 7.27
N THR A 7 -6.05 0.15 7.76
CA THR A 7 -6.29 -0.06 9.18
C THR A 7 -5.20 -0.91 9.81
N LEU A 8 -4.99 -0.69 11.11
CA LEU A 8 -4.07 -1.48 11.92
C LEU A 8 -4.74 -2.81 12.29
N TYR A 9 -4.15 -3.91 11.85
CA TYR A 9 -4.59 -5.26 12.20
C TYR A 9 -3.57 -5.96 13.07
N ARG A 10 -4.06 -6.93 13.84
CA ARG A 10 -3.24 -7.92 14.51
C ARG A 10 -2.86 -9.02 13.53
N ASP A 11 -1.57 -9.21 13.31
CA ASP A 11 -1.09 -10.30 12.47
C ASP A 11 -0.82 -11.55 13.31
N LYS A 12 -1.79 -12.48 13.30
CA LYS A 12 -1.68 -13.80 13.95
C LYS A 12 -0.79 -14.78 13.18
N GLN A 13 -0.57 -14.60 11.88
CA GLN A 13 0.21 -15.54 11.06
C GLN A 13 1.70 -15.46 11.41
N ASN A 14 2.21 -14.24 11.63
CA ASN A 14 3.61 -14.02 12.06
C ASN A 14 3.74 -13.77 13.57
N ALA A 15 2.74 -14.17 14.36
CA ALA A 15 2.71 -13.93 15.80
C ALA A 15 3.63 -14.88 16.58
N LYS A 16 4.31 -14.35 17.61
CA LYS A 16 4.93 -15.17 18.67
C LYS A 16 4.05 -15.32 19.93
N LEU A 17 3.23 -14.32 20.26
CA LEU A 17 2.36 -14.33 21.45
C LEU A 17 0.93 -13.91 21.11
N MET A 18 0.72 -12.61 20.81
CA MET A 18 -0.59 -12.08 20.41
C MET A 18 -0.53 -11.35 19.07
N GLY A 19 0.55 -11.41 18.31
CA GLY A 19 0.58 -10.80 16.96
C GLY A 19 0.44 -9.27 16.92
N VAL A 20 0.57 -8.60 18.07
CA VAL A 20 0.49 -7.12 18.18
C VAL A 20 1.74 -6.49 17.61
N CYS A 21 2.93 -6.97 17.99
CA CYS A 21 4.19 -6.47 17.44
C CYS A 21 4.32 -6.73 15.93
N SER A 22 3.84 -7.89 15.43
CA SER A 22 3.81 -8.16 13.99
C SER A 22 2.78 -7.28 13.28
N GLY A 23 1.63 -7.02 13.89
CA GLY A 23 0.65 -6.06 13.36
C GLY A 23 1.19 -4.64 13.26
N ILE A 24 1.90 -4.17 14.31
CA ILE A 24 2.55 -2.86 14.29
C ILE A 24 3.66 -2.82 13.23
N ALA A 25 4.41 -3.91 13.06
CA ALA A 25 5.43 -4.02 12.01
C ALA A 25 4.81 -3.92 10.61
N ASP A 26 3.73 -4.65 10.38
CA ASP A 26 2.99 -4.64 9.11
C ASP A 26 2.37 -3.28 8.81
N TYR A 27 1.96 -2.55 9.84
CA TYR A 27 1.36 -1.23 9.68
C TYR A 27 2.41 -0.15 9.46
N THR A 28 3.49 -0.16 10.24
CA THR A 28 4.54 0.86 10.21
C THR A 28 5.60 0.60 9.15
N GLY A 29 5.71 -0.62 8.60
CA GLY A 29 6.78 -1.02 7.69
C GLY A 29 8.15 -1.22 8.37
N VAL A 30 8.22 -1.11 9.71
CA VAL A 30 9.44 -1.36 10.49
C VAL A 30 9.60 -2.86 10.75
N ASN A 31 10.84 -3.36 10.77
CA ASN A 31 11.09 -4.76 11.05
C ASN A 31 10.53 -5.17 12.43
N ALA A 32 9.79 -6.28 12.47
CA ALA A 32 9.16 -6.78 13.70
C ALA A 32 10.16 -7.08 14.83
N ILE A 33 11.43 -7.36 14.51
CA ILE A 33 12.49 -7.57 15.50
C ILE A 33 12.75 -6.29 16.29
N TRP A 34 12.88 -5.14 15.62
CA TRP A 34 13.10 -3.86 16.28
C TRP A 34 11.93 -3.47 17.18
N ILE A 35 10.69 -3.72 16.72
CA ILE A 35 9.50 -3.47 17.54
C ILE A 35 9.47 -4.37 18.77
N ARG A 36 9.88 -5.64 18.65
CA ARG A 36 9.99 -6.56 19.78
C ARG A 36 11.06 -6.10 20.77
N LEU A 37 12.25 -5.71 20.28
CA LEU A 37 13.32 -5.21 21.13
C LEU A 37 12.91 -3.92 21.87
N GLY A 38 12.27 -2.98 21.16
CA GLY A 38 11.71 -1.78 21.77
C GLY A 38 10.70 -2.10 22.86
N MET A 39 9.79 -3.05 22.61
CA MET A 39 8.79 -3.51 23.59
C MET A 39 9.45 -4.12 24.83
N ILE A 40 10.47 -4.98 24.64
CA ILE A 40 11.21 -5.60 25.73
C ILE A 40 11.93 -4.53 26.55
N GLY A 41 12.62 -3.58 25.92
CA GLY A 41 13.27 -2.46 26.61
C GLY A 41 12.27 -1.61 27.40
N LEU A 42 11.12 -1.29 26.82
CA LEU A 42 10.02 -0.61 27.49
C LEU A 42 9.49 -1.40 28.68
N THR A 43 9.45 -2.74 28.59
CA THR A 43 9.05 -3.62 29.69
C THR A 43 9.98 -3.51 30.88
N PHE A 44 11.30 -3.53 30.64
CA PHE A 44 12.29 -3.33 31.71
C PHE A 44 12.22 -1.92 32.31
N MET A 45 12.03 -0.89 31.48
CA MET A 45 12.00 0.50 31.95
C MET A 45 10.71 0.86 32.70
N SER A 46 9.57 0.27 32.31
CA SER A 46 8.25 0.49 32.94
C SER A 46 7.94 -0.48 34.10
N GLY A 47 8.90 -1.31 34.50
CA GLY A 47 8.70 -2.29 35.58
C GLY A 47 7.66 -3.37 35.26
N GLY A 48 7.44 -3.70 33.97
CA GLY A 48 6.50 -4.73 33.54
C GLY A 48 5.08 -4.23 33.19
N MET A 49 4.77 -2.94 33.37
CA MET A 49 3.43 -2.39 33.10
C MET A 49 3.01 -2.45 31.61
N THR A 50 3.96 -2.61 30.70
CA THR A 50 3.69 -2.80 29.26
C THR A 50 3.14 -4.18 28.91
N ILE A 51 3.28 -5.18 29.80
CA ILE A 51 2.72 -6.52 29.60
C ILE A 51 1.19 -6.50 29.53
N PRO A 52 0.44 -5.99 30.53
CA PRO A 52 -1.01 -5.91 30.43
C PRO A 52 -1.48 -5.05 29.25
N PHE A 53 -0.74 -3.99 28.92
CA PHE A 53 -1.03 -3.16 27.74
C PHE A 53 -0.94 -3.95 26.43
N TYR A 54 0.03 -4.86 26.32
CA TYR A 54 0.15 -5.78 25.17
C TYR A 54 -1.06 -6.70 25.05
N PHE A 55 -1.56 -7.23 26.17
CA PHE A 55 -2.75 -8.09 26.19
C PHE A 55 -4.01 -7.31 25.79
N ILE A 56 -4.20 -6.10 26.33
CA ILE A 56 -5.32 -5.22 25.97
C ILE A 56 -5.27 -4.88 24.48
N ALA A 57 -4.10 -4.48 23.96
CA ALA A 57 -3.91 -4.23 22.54
C ALA A 57 -4.22 -5.48 21.70
N GLY A 58 -3.79 -6.66 22.15
CA GLY A 58 -4.07 -7.93 21.46
C GLY A 58 -5.55 -8.30 21.41
N LEU A 59 -6.35 -7.86 22.38
CA LEU A 59 -7.79 -8.10 22.47
C LEU A 59 -8.59 -7.07 21.68
N LEU A 60 -8.18 -5.80 21.70
CA LEU A 60 -8.83 -4.72 20.96
C LEU A 60 -8.55 -4.76 19.45
N LEU A 61 -7.39 -5.28 19.05
CA LEU A 61 -6.95 -5.20 17.66
C LEU A 61 -7.59 -6.31 16.81
N ASN A 62 -8.31 -5.88 15.77
CA ASN A 62 -8.98 -6.78 14.84
C ASN A 62 -8.00 -7.73 14.14
N LYS A 63 -8.43 -8.97 13.92
CA LYS A 63 -7.62 -9.99 13.24
C LYS A 63 -7.43 -9.60 11.77
N LYS A 64 -6.18 -9.68 11.28
CA LYS A 64 -5.86 -9.50 9.85
C LYS A 64 -6.65 -10.53 9.01
N PRO A 65 -7.41 -10.12 7.99
CA PRO A 65 -8.08 -11.05 7.08
C PRO A 65 -7.03 -11.78 6.23
N ALA A 66 -7.30 -13.06 5.93
CA ALA A 66 -6.29 -13.99 5.38
C ALA A 66 -5.76 -13.61 3.98
N HIS A 67 -6.53 -12.87 3.18
CA HIS A 67 -6.20 -12.46 1.82
C HIS A 67 -6.25 -10.92 1.67
N LEU A 68 -5.82 -10.18 2.69
CA LEU A 68 -5.84 -8.71 2.66
C LEU A 68 -4.98 -8.13 1.52
N TYR A 69 -3.88 -8.80 1.20
CA TYR A 69 -2.98 -8.48 0.09
C TYR A 69 -2.80 -9.73 -0.78
N VAL A 70 -2.68 -9.53 -2.07
CA VAL A 70 -2.42 -10.58 -3.05
C VAL A 70 -0.96 -11.04 -2.97
N ASP A 71 -0.04 -10.10 -2.82
CA ASP A 71 1.40 -10.35 -2.76
C ASP A 71 2.12 -9.43 -1.75
N ASN A 72 3.44 -9.65 -1.61
CA ASN A 72 4.30 -8.83 -0.76
C ASN A 72 4.52 -7.41 -1.30
N GLU A 73 4.38 -7.20 -2.61
CA GLU A 73 4.57 -5.89 -3.24
C GLU A 73 3.39 -4.96 -2.95
N GLU A 74 2.17 -5.48 -3.03
CA GLU A 74 0.92 -4.80 -2.69
C GLU A 74 0.93 -4.41 -1.21
N GLN A 75 1.40 -5.30 -0.32
CA GLN A 75 1.57 -4.96 1.09
C GLN A 75 2.50 -3.75 1.28
N LYS A 76 3.68 -3.74 0.63
CA LYS A 76 4.64 -2.63 0.71
C LYS A 76 4.10 -1.35 0.07
N TYR A 77 3.34 -1.47 -1.02
CA TYR A 77 2.65 -0.35 -1.65
C TYR A 77 1.68 0.31 -0.67
N TRP A 78 0.80 -0.47 -0.03
CA TRP A 78 -0.15 0.06 0.94
C TRP A 78 0.52 0.60 2.22
N GLN A 79 1.66 0.04 2.64
CA GLN A 79 2.49 0.64 3.70
C GLN A 79 2.98 2.03 3.30
N ARG A 80 3.50 2.19 2.07
CA ARG A 80 3.99 3.49 1.55
C ARG A 80 2.87 4.52 1.43
N VAL A 81 1.69 4.09 0.95
CA VAL A 81 0.49 4.94 0.86
C VAL A 81 0.12 5.51 2.23
N ARG A 82 0.21 4.71 3.30
CA ARG A 82 -0.10 5.16 4.67
C ARG A 82 0.96 6.10 5.24
N GLN A 83 2.24 5.79 5.04
CA GLN A 83 3.34 6.63 5.55
C GLN A 83 3.41 7.99 4.86
N SER A 84 3.08 8.05 3.56
CA SER A 84 3.27 9.26 2.76
C SER A 84 2.17 9.48 1.70
N PRO A 85 0.91 9.68 2.12
CA PRO A 85 -0.22 9.72 1.19
C PRO A 85 -0.10 10.80 0.13
N GLN A 86 0.41 11.99 0.49
CA GLN A 86 0.64 13.08 -0.47
C GLN A 86 1.69 12.74 -1.52
N ARG A 87 2.79 12.08 -1.12
CA ARG A 87 3.85 11.66 -2.05
C ARG A 87 3.34 10.58 -2.99
N THR A 88 2.64 9.58 -2.46
CA THR A 88 2.07 8.51 -3.28
C THR A 88 1.00 9.03 -4.23
N ALA A 89 0.12 9.95 -3.78
CA ALA A 89 -0.84 10.59 -4.67
C ALA A 89 -0.17 11.39 -5.80
N ARG A 90 0.93 12.09 -5.51
CA ARG A 90 1.71 12.82 -6.52
C ARG A 90 2.38 11.86 -7.51
N GLU A 91 2.94 10.74 -7.03
CA GLU A 91 3.51 9.69 -7.88
C GLU A 91 2.45 9.09 -8.82
N ILE A 92 1.27 8.75 -8.29
CA ILE A 92 0.15 8.21 -9.09
C ILE A 92 -0.28 9.21 -10.16
N ARG A 93 -0.45 10.50 -9.79
CA ARG A 93 -0.80 11.55 -10.76
C ARG A 93 0.27 11.75 -11.83
N GLY A 94 1.56 11.61 -11.47
CA GLY A 94 2.65 11.62 -12.43
C GLY A 94 2.52 10.49 -13.45
N ARG A 95 2.36 9.25 -12.97
CA ARG A 95 2.19 8.07 -13.82
C ARG A 95 0.95 8.15 -14.70
N MET A 96 -0.17 8.64 -14.19
CA MET A 96 -1.39 8.87 -14.98
C MET A 96 -1.11 9.80 -16.16
N ARG A 97 -0.48 10.95 -15.90
CA ARG A 97 -0.15 11.91 -16.96
C ARG A 97 0.77 11.33 -18.03
N ASP A 98 1.72 10.47 -17.63
CA ASP A 98 2.59 9.79 -18.59
C ASP A 98 1.82 8.75 -19.44
N ILE A 99 0.85 8.05 -18.85
CA ILE A 99 -0.03 7.13 -19.57
C ILE A 99 -0.90 7.92 -20.57
N ASP A 100 -1.50 9.02 -20.14
CA ASP A 100 -2.34 9.87 -20.98
C ASP A 100 -1.55 10.39 -22.20
N ARG A 101 -0.30 10.81 -21.97
CA ARG A 101 0.60 11.23 -23.06
C ARG A 101 0.86 10.11 -24.06
N ARG A 102 1.18 8.90 -23.57
CA ARG A 102 1.44 7.73 -24.43
C ARG A 102 0.19 7.29 -25.18
N LEU A 103 -0.99 7.42 -24.57
CA LEU A 103 -2.26 7.13 -25.21
C LEU A 103 -2.53 8.10 -26.37
N ALA A 104 -2.27 9.39 -26.18
CA ALA A 104 -2.40 10.40 -27.24
C ALA A 104 -1.45 10.13 -28.43
N ASP A 105 -0.23 9.66 -28.18
CA ASP A 105 0.72 9.28 -29.24
C ASP A 105 0.19 8.08 -30.06
N VAL A 106 -0.40 7.08 -29.39
CA VAL A 106 -1.02 5.91 -30.03
C VAL A 106 -2.27 6.28 -30.82
N GLU A 107 -3.11 7.16 -30.27
CA GLU A 107 -4.29 7.69 -30.94
C GLU A 107 -3.91 8.42 -32.23
N THR A 108 -2.85 9.24 -32.18
CA THR A 108 -2.32 9.94 -33.36
C THR A 108 -1.90 8.95 -34.45
N TYR A 109 -1.23 7.85 -34.10
CA TYR A 109 -0.85 6.81 -35.07
C TYR A 109 -2.06 6.16 -35.74
N TYR A 110 -3.11 5.87 -34.97
CA TYR A 110 -4.33 5.23 -35.50
C TYR A 110 -5.17 6.19 -36.36
N VAL A 111 -5.38 7.43 -35.92
CA VAL A 111 -6.20 8.43 -36.64
C VAL A 111 -5.49 8.96 -37.90
N THR A 112 -4.15 9.03 -37.90
CA THR A 112 -3.37 9.48 -39.06
C THR A 112 -3.11 8.36 -40.09
N SER A 113 -3.66 7.16 -39.89
CA SER A 113 -3.40 6.00 -40.75
C SER A 113 -4.01 6.08 -42.17
N ASN A 114 -4.68 7.17 -42.59
CA ASN A 114 -5.18 7.23 -43.98
C ASN A 114 -5.25 8.61 -44.68
N PRO A 115 -4.14 9.36 -44.77
CA PRO A 115 -4.06 10.53 -45.64
C PRO A 115 -4.23 10.15 -47.12
N ARG A 116 -3.88 8.91 -47.51
CA ARG A 116 -3.98 8.42 -48.89
C ARG A 116 -5.43 8.26 -49.34
N LEU A 117 -6.31 7.69 -48.50
CA LEU A 117 -7.74 7.55 -48.81
C LEU A 117 -8.45 8.91 -48.90
N ASN A 118 -8.16 9.86 -48.00
CA ASN A 118 -8.73 11.20 -48.09
C ASN A 118 -8.29 11.94 -49.37
N ALA A 119 -7.01 11.83 -49.75
CA ALA A 119 -6.51 12.44 -50.98
C ALA A 119 -7.11 11.83 -52.25
N GLU A 120 -7.47 10.54 -52.20
CA GLU A 120 -8.07 9.83 -53.33
C GLU A 120 -9.57 10.15 -53.49
N ILE A 121 -10.28 10.39 -52.38
CA ILE A 121 -11.67 10.89 -52.39
C ILE A 121 -11.75 12.32 -52.96
N GLU A 122 -10.83 13.21 -52.60
CA GLU A 122 -10.78 14.58 -53.12
C GLU A 122 -10.49 14.62 -54.63
N ARG A 123 -9.69 13.66 -55.13
CA ARG A 123 -9.37 13.54 -56.57
C ARG A 123 -10.55 13.05 -57.43
N LEU A 124 -11.50 12.34 -56.82
CA LEU A 124 -12.68 11.79 -57.50
C LEU A 124 -13.92 12.70 -57.41
N ARG A 125 -13.79 13.86 -56.77
CA ARG A 125 -14.84 14.89 -56.65
C ARG A 125 -14.56 16.05 -57.61
#